data_AF-X1A6R4-F1
#
_entry.id   AF-X1A6R4-F1
#
_cell.length_a   1.000
_cell.length_b   1.000
_cell.length_c   1.000
_cell.angle_alpha   90.00
_cell.angle_beta   90.00
_cell.angle_gamma   90.00
#
_symmetry.space_group_name_H-M   'P 1'
#
loop_
_entity.id
_entity.type
_entity.pdbx_description
1 polymer ?
#
loop_
_entity_poly.entity_id
_entity_poly.type
_entity_poly.pdbx_seq_one_letter_code
_entity_poly.pdbx_strand_id
1 'polypeptide(L)'
;EDVKYVNCPLCNGNRYGKIATEWGVLGIVKCRDCGLIYVNPRLKEPEKIYWGSKERYIKEAELIFEGKQKSHRDVNYLADLKKIERIKPTDNFLDIGTNMGMFLRNARNRGWKLFGIEPSPALSEIGREKFGLNIFTGFLHENRFANNFFDVVTMIDVFEHITKPLEMLKDIHRIIKQDGLRHTAKFISNSYYNRS
;
A
#
# COMPACT_ATOMS: atom_id res chain seq x y z
N GLU A 1 10.69 18.41 -15.86
CA GLU A 1 11.42 17.26 -15.28
C GLU A 1 10.84 16.94 -13.91
N ASP A 2 9.83 16.07 -13.88
CA ASP A 2 9.00 15.80 -12.70
C ASP A 2 9.57 14.72 -11.78
N VAL A 3 10.83 14.34 -11.99
CA VAL A 3 11.54 13.34 -11.21
C VAL A 3 12.72 13.96 -10.44
N LYS A 4 13.13 13.30 -9.36
CA LYS A 4 14.28 13.64 -8.53
C LYS A 4 15.08 12.38 -8.21
N TYR A 5 16.41 12.52 -8.22
CA TYR A 5 17.33 11.49 -7.74
C TYR A 5 17.47 11.59 -6.22
N VAL A 6 17.53 10.45 -5.55
CA VAL A 6 17.64 10.37 -4.09
C VAL A 6 18.63 9.29 -3.67
N ASN A 7 19.28 9.52 -2.52
CA ASN A 7 20.04 8.48 -1.83
C ASN A 7 19.12 7.35 -1.38
N CYS A 8 19.72 6.19 -1.07
CA CYS A 8 19.01 5.07 -0.49
C CYS A 8 18.28 5.52 0.80
N PRO A 9 16.96 5.34 0.89
CA PRO A 9 16.19 5.86 2.02
C PRO A 9 16.36 5.03 3.31
N LEU A 10 17.11 3.92 3.25
CA LEU A 10 17.43 3.08 4.41
C LEU A 10 18.81 3.42 5.00
N CYS A 11 19.87 3.42 4.18
CA CYS A 11 21.24 3.62 4.66
C CYS A 11 21.87 4.94 4.23
N ASN A 12 21.15 5.78 3.48
CA ASN A 12 21.65 7.02 2.88
C ASN A 12 22.82 6.85 1.88
N GLY A 13 23.13 5.61 1.47
CA GLY A 13 24.12 5.33 0.43
C GLY A 13 23.69 5.82 -0.95
N ASN A 14 24.64 6.25 -1.77
CA ASN A 14 24.40 6.77 -3.13
C ASN A 14 24.71 5.74 -4.23
N ARG A 15 25.18 4.54 -3.88
CA ARG A 15 25.53 3.48 -4.84
C ARG A 15 24.35 2.54 -5.06
N TYR A 16 23.94 2.38 -6.31
CA TYR A 16 22.84 1.48 -6.67
C TYR A 16 23.04 0.85 -8.05
N GLY A 17 22.39 -0.29 -8.27
CA GLY A 17 22.23 -0.90 -9.59
C GLY A 17 20.79 -0.77 -10.09
N LYS A 18 20.59 -0.45 -11.36
CA LYS A 18 19.26 -0.41 -11.98
C LYS A 18 18.74 -1.82 -12.21
N ILE A 19 17.49 -2.08 -11.82
CA ILE A 19 16.77 -3.32 -12.07
C ILE A 19 15.79 -3.14 -13.23
N ALA A 20 14.97 -2.10 -13.18
CA ALA A 20 13.91 -1.87 -14.16
C ALA A 20 13.64 -0.39 -14.39
N THR A 21 12.82 -0.10 -15.40
CA THR A 21 12.21 1.21 -15.59
C THR A 21 10.70 1.04 -15.64
N GLU A 22 9.96 1.80 -14.83
CA GLU A 22 8.51 1.87 -14.90
C GLU A 22 8.10 3.24 -15.47
N TRP A 23 6.97 3.27 -16.19
CA TRP A 23 6.38 4.50 -16.75
C TRP A 23 7.37 5.33 -17.62
N GLY A 24 8.37 4.67 -18.20
CA GLY A 24 9.42 5.28 -19.03
C GLY A 24 10.43 6.17 -18.28
N VAL A 25 10.11 6.65 -17.08
CA VAL A 25 10.90 7.66 -16.36
C VAL A 25 11.30 7.26 -14.93
N LEU A 26 10.65 6.26 -14.32
CA LEU A 26 10.91 5.85 -12.94
C LEU A 26 11.87 4.67 -12.93
N GLY A 27 12.99 4.78 -12.20
CA GLY A 27 13.93 3.67 -12.08
C GLY A 27 13.63 2.80 -10.87
N ILE A 28 13.53 1.48 -11.04
CA ILE A 28 13.58 0.55 -9.90
C ILE A 28 15.05 0.17 -9.72
N VAL A 29 15.63 0.49 -8.56
CA VAL A 29 17.05 0.29 -8.29
C VAL A 29 17.27 -0.51 -7.01
N LYS A 30 18.39 -1.22 -6.92
CA LYS A 30 18.87 -1.89 -5.71
C LYS A 30 20.08 -1.19 -5.14
N CYS A 31 20.03 -0.77 -3.88
CA CYS A 31 21.18 -0.22 -3.16
C CYS A 31 22.30 -1.26 -3.06
N ARG A 32 23.53 -0.87 -3.36
CA ARG A 32 24.72 -1.74 -3.26
C ARG A 32 25.26 -1.86 -1.83
N ASP A 33 24.86 -0.96 -0.94
CA ASP A 33 25.37 -0.92 0.44
C ASP A 33 24.50 -1.74 1.40
N CYS A 34 23.17 -1.64 1.30
CA CYS A 34 22.23 -2.33 2.18
C CYS A 34 21.26 -3.29 1.47
N GLY A 35 21.30 -3.36 0.14
CA GLY A 35 20.45 -4.26 -0.64
C GLY A 35 18.99 -3.83 -0.81
N LEU A 36 18.56 -2.69 -0.24
CA LEU A 36 17.19 -2.17 -0.41
C LEU A 36 16.87 -1.94 -1.89
N ILE A 37 15.70 -2.41 -2.34
CA ILE A 37 15.12 -2.04 -3.64
C ILE A 37 14.19 -0.83 -3.45
N TYR A 38 14.37 0.22 -4.23
CA TYR A 38 13.62 1.48 -4.13
C TYR A 38 13.51 2.19 -5.49
N VAL A 39 12.64 3.20 -5.59
CA VAL A 39 12.45 3.98 -6.81
C VAL A 39 13.46 5.15 -6.87
N ASN A 40 14.29 5.18 -7.92
CA ASN A 40 15.26 6.24 -8.22
C ASN A 40 15.63 6.27 -9.73
N PRO A 41 15.46 7.42 -10.44
CA PRO A 41 14.81 8.63 -9.95
C PRO A 41 13.33 8.37 -9.69
N ARG A 42 12.78 9.06 -8.69
CA ARG A 42 11.35 9.00 -8.32
C ARG A 42 10.67 10.32 -8.65
N LEU A 43 9.35 10.34 -8.71
CA LEU A 43 8.62 11.60 -8.89
C LEU A 43 8.96 12.61 -7.77
N LYS A 44 8.95 13.91 -8.10
CA LYS A 44 9.12 14.98 -7.11
C LYS A 44 7.96 15.00 -6.11
N GLU A 45 6.75 14.81 -6.64
CA GLU A 45 5.47 14.75 -5.94
C GLU A 45 4.68 13.51 -6.44
N PRO A 46 5.12 12.28 -6.10
CA PRO A 46 4.48 11.05 -6.57
C PRO A 46 2.98 11.04 -6.28
N GLU A 47 2.59 11.58 -5.12
CA GLU A 47 1.20 11.78 -4.69
C GLU A 47 0.32 12.54 -5.68
N LYS A 48 0.86 13.38 -6.58
CA LYS A 48 0.05 14.14 -7.57
C LYS A 48 -0.27 13.38 -8.86
N ILE A 49 0.42 12.26 -9.13
CA ILE A 49 0.33 11.56 -10.43
C ILE A 49 -0.54 10.29 -10.35
N TYR A 50 -0.81 9.75 -9.16
CA TYR A 50 -1.69 8.57 -9.00
C TYR A 50 -3.17 8.82 -9.37
N TRP A 51 -3.51 10.02 -9.84
CA TRP A 51 -4.86 10.47 -10.17
C TRP A 51 -5.22 10.34 -11.66
N GLY A 52 -4.92 9.18 -12.29
CA GLY A 52 -5.47 8.87 -13.63
C GLY A 52 -6.98 9.09 -13.69
N SER A 53 -7.57 9.24 -14.89
CA SER A 53 -8.95 9.77 -15.08
C SER A 53 -9.95 9.25 -14.05
N LYS A 54 -10.21 10.10 -13.05
CA LYS A 54 -10.94 9.80 -11.82
C LYS A 54 -12.30 9.16 -12.14
N GLU A 55 -12.94 9.62 -13.21
CA GLU A 55 -14.24 9.16 -13.68
C GLU A 55 -14.23 7.70 -14.13
N ARG A 56 -13.19 7.25 -14.86
CA ARG A 56 -13.10 5.86 -15.32
C ARG A 56 -12.85 4.91 -14.15
N TYR A 57 -11.95 5.29 -13.25
CA TYR A 57 -11.64 4.50 -12.05
C TYR A 57 -12.84 4.39 -11.11
N ILE A 58 -13.61 5.47 -10.93
CA ILE A 58 -14.86 5.46 -10.16
C ILE A 58 -15.84 4.48 -10.78
N LYS A 59 -16.12 4.60 -12.09
CA LYS A 59 -17.10 3.76 -12.77
C LYS A 59 -16.75 2.28 -12.68
N GLU A 60 -15.47 1.94 -12.87
CA GLU A 60 -15.00 0.57 -12.68
C GLU A 60 -15.16 0.11 -11.22
N ALA A 61 -14.77 0.93 -10.25
CA ALA A 61 -14.91 0.60 -8.84
C ALA A 61 -16.39 0.37 -8.46
N GLU A 62 -17.30 1.24 -8.88
CA GLU A 62 -18.75 1.10 -8.66
C GLU A 62 -19.27 -0.25 -9.17
N LEU A 63 -18.98 -0.59 -10.43
CA LEU A 63 -19.39 -1.87 -11.00
C LEU A 63 -18.86 -3.06 -10.18
N ILE A 64 -17.63 -2.96 -9.66
CA ILE A 64 -17.07 -4.04 -8.86
C ILE A 64 -17.71 -4.12 -7.47
N PHE A 65 -17.95 -2.99 -6.80
CA PHE A 65 -18.60 -2.96 -5.49
C PHE A 65 -20.08 -3.38 -5.54
N GLU A 66 -20.77 -3.08 -6.64
CA GLU A 66 -22.13 -3.54 -6.91
C GLU A 66 -22.19 -5.02 -7.34
N GLY A 67 -21.03 -5.69 -7.47
CA GLY A 67 -20.92 -7.09 -7.90
C GLY A 67 -21.20 -7.31 -9.39
N LYS A 68 -21.28 -6.25 -10.18
CA LYS A 68 -21.49 -6.28 -11.65
C LYS A 68 -20.21 -6.57 -12.42
N GLN A 69 -19.04 -6.40 -11.79
CA GLN A 69 -17.74 -6.71 -12.35
C GLN A 69 -16.83 -7.33 -11.28
N LYS A 70 -15.80 -8.07 -11.69
CA LYS A 70 -14.75 -8.55 -10.79
C LYS A 70 -13.49 -7.70 -10.95
N SER A 71 -12.79 -7.42 -9.85
CA SER A 71 -11.45 -6.87 -9.97
C SER A 71 -10.48 -7.97 -10.39
N HIS A 72 -9.57 -7.65 -11.31
CA HIS A 72 -8.47 -8.56 -11.66
C HIS A 72 -7.54 -8.86 -10.47
N ARG A 73 -7.59 -8.05 -9.39
CA ARG A 73 -6.82 -8.26 -8.16
C ARG A 73 -7.51 -9.15 -7.13
N ASP A 74 -8.80 -9.45 -7.29
CA ASP A 74 -9.59 -10.14 -6.26
C ASP A 74 -9.01 -11.52 -5.89
N VAL A 75 -8.48 -12.26 -6.87
CA VAL A 75 -7.83 -13.56 -6.62
C VAL A 75 -6.63 -13.41 -5.69
N ASN A 76 -5.79 -12.40 -5.92
CA ASN A 76 -4.61 -12.13 -5.10
C ASN A 76 -5.02 -11.66 -3.71
N TYR A 77 -5.98 -10.73 -3.63
CA TYR A 77 -6.51 -10.22 -2.37
C TYR A 77 -7.08 -11.33 -1.50
N LEU A 78 -7.91 -12.21 -2.06
CA LEU A 78 -8.47 -13.34 -1.33
C LEU A 78 -7.40 -14.34 -0.90
N ALA A 79 -6.36 -14.55 -1.71
CA ALA A 79 -5.25 -15.42 -1.34
C ALA A 79 -4.44 -14.83 -0.15
N ASP A 80 -4.19 -13.52 -0.14
CA ASP A 80 -3.47 -12.86 0.93
C ASP A 80 -4.30 -12.79 2.22
N LEU A 81 -5.60 -12.50 2.13
CA LEU A 81 -6.52 -12.55 3.27
C LEU A 81 -6.57 -13.94 3.91
N LYS A 82 -6.60 -15.02 3.11
CA LYS A 82 -6.53 -16.40 3.62
C LYS A 82 -5.23 -16.71 4.34
N LYS A 83 -4.10 -16.18 3.88
CA LYS A 83 -2.81 -16.35 4.56
C LYS A 83 -2.82 -15.62 5.90
N ILE A 84 -3.31 -14.37 5.92
CA ILE A 84 -3.45 -13.56 7.12
C ILE A 84 -4.31 -14.29 8.16
N GLU A 85 -5.49 -14.77 7.77
CA GLU A 85 -6.43 -15.53 8.62
C GLU A 85 -5.77 -16.73 9.31
N ARG A 86 -4.89 -17.45 8.60
CA ARG A 86 -4.18 -18.62 9.14
C ARG A 86 -3.10 -18.26 10.14
N ILE A 87 -2.52 -17.07 10.03
CA ILE A 87 -1.38 -16.65 10.84
C ILE A 87 -1.87 -15.93 12.09
N LYS A 88 -2.89 -15.07 11.96
CA LYS A 88 -3.29 -14.14 13.01
C LYS A 88 -4.82 -14.07 13.12
N PRO A 89 -5.40 -14.52 14.26
CA PRO A 89 -6.74 -14.11 14.63
C PRO A 89 -6.82 -12.59 14.63
N THR A 90 -7.77 -12.06 13.87
CA THR A 90 -7.82 -10.64 13.52
C THR A 90 -9.13 -10.05 14.03
N ASP A 91 -9.03 -8.94 14.75
CA ASP A 91 -10.18 -8.13 15.13
C ASP A 91 -10.08 -6.76 14.46
N ASN A 92 -9.01 -5.99 14.74
CA ASN A 92 -8.73 -4.70 14.09
C ASN A 92 -7.74 -4.84 12.94
N PHE A 93 -8.15 -4.47 11.73
CA PHE A 93 -7.36 -4.56 10.50
C PHE A 93 -7.17 -3.19 9.86
N LEU A 94 -5.92 -2.78 9.61
CA LEU A 94 -5.60 -1.54 8.87
C LEU A 94 -4.98 -1.85 7.51
N ASP A 95 -5.47 -1.20 6.47
CA ASP A 95 -4.81 -1.16 5.15
C ASP A 95 -4.28 0.24 4.84
N ILE A 96 -2.96 0.37 4.66
CA ILE A 96 -2.27 1.62 4.35
C ILE A 96 -2.17 1.79 2.83
N GLY A 97 -2.53 2.98 2.34
CA GLY A 97 -2.69 3.29 0.92
C GLY A 97 -3.85 2.49 0.31
N THR A 98 -4.98 2.48 1.00
CA THR A 98 -6.10 1.58 0.66
C THR A 98 -6.84 1.96 -0.62
N ASN A 99 -6.49 3.11 -1.24
CA ASN A 99 -7.18 3.63 -2.41
C ASN A 99 -8.69 3.81 -2.09
N MET A 100 -9.59 3.37 -2.97
CA MET A 100 -11.04 3.32 -2.72
C MET A 100 -11.47 2.13 -1.84
N GLY A 101 -10.52 1.36 -1.30
CA GLY A 101 -10.76 0.26 -0.36
C GLY A 101 -11.13 -1.08 -1.01
N MET A 102 -10.62 -1.34 -2.22
CA MET A 102 -10.86 -2.58 -2.97
C MET A 102 -10.39 -3.84 -2.22
N PHE A 103 -9.27 -3.73 -1.50
CA PHE A 103 -8.77 -4.81 -0.66
C PHE A 103 -9.67 -5.03 0.57
N LEU A 104 -10.00 -3.95 1.28
CA LEU A 104 -10.92 -3.97 2.42
C LEU A 104 -12.31 -4.53 2.05
N ARG A 105 -12.80 -4.27 0.84
CA ARG A 105 -14.05 -4.87 0.33
C ARG A 105 -14.03 -6.39 0.42
N ASN A 106 -12.94 -7.03 0.00
CA ASN A 106 -12.79 -8.48 0.04
C ASN A 106 -12.68 -9.01 1.49
N ALA A 107 -12.34 -8.16 2.45
CA ALA A 107 -12.23 -8.52 3.86
C ALA A 107 -13.53 -8.36 4.67
N ARG A 108 -14.57 -7.67 4.15
CA ARG A 108 -15.79 -7.31 4.91
C ARG A 108 -16.49 -8.46 5.62
N ASN A 109 -16.57 -9.62 4.96
CA ASN A 109 -17.36 -10.74 5.46
C ASN A 109 -16.60 -11.62 6.48
N ARG A 110 -15.48 -11.13 7.03
CA ARG A 110 -14.62 -11.87 7.96
C ARG A 110 -14.87 -11.56 9.43
N GLY A 111 -15.81 -10.65 9.72
CA GLY A 111 -16.12 -10.21 11.09
C GLY A 111 -15.09 -9.25 11.68
N TRP A 112 -14.15 -8.74 10.88
CA TRP A 112 -13.12 -7.80 11.34
C TRP A 112 -13.60 -6.37 11.32
N LYS A 113 -13.10 -5.57 12.25
CA LYS A 113 -13.18 -4.12 12.18
C LYS A 113 -12.11 -3.59 11.22
N LEU A 114 -12.56 -3.16 10.05
CA LEU A 114 -11.71 -2.70 8.96
C LEU A 114 -11.46 -1.20 9.03
N PHE A 115 -10.21 -0.81 8.77
CA PHE A 115 -9.74 0.56 8.71
C PHE A 115 -8.87 0.72 7.46
N GLY A 116 -8.99 1.87 6.80
CA GLY A 116 -8.15 2.24 5.67
C GLY A 116 -7.53 3.60 5.88
N ILE A 117 -6.34 3.83 5.33
CA ILE A 117 -5.76 5.16 5.25
C ILE A 117 -5.28 5.44 3.84
N GLU A 118 -5.63 6.61 3.32
CA GLU A 118 -5.38 6.98 1.93
C GLU A 118 -5.12 8.50 1.84
N PRO A 119 -3.95 8.93 1.35
CA PRO A 119 -3.64 10.35 1.19
C PRO A 119 -4.58 11.10 0.25
N SER A 120 -5.17 10.42 -0.75
CA SER A 120 -6.15 11.01 -1.65
C SER A 120 -7.45 11.40 -0.94
N PRO A 121 -7.84 12.68 -0.90
CA PRO A 121 -9.19 13.04 -0.48
C PRO A 121 -10.23 12.42 -1.41
N ALA A 122 -10.00 12.48 -2.72
CA ALA A 122 -10.91 11.95 -3.73
C ALA A 122 -11.19 10.45 -3.58
N LEU A 123 -10.14 9.62 -3.47
CA LEU A 123 -10.32 8.17 -3.38
C LEU A 123 -10.85 7.72 -2.02
N SER A 124 -10.36 8.33 -0.94
CA SER A 124 -10.86 8.03 0.41
C SER A 124 -12.33 8.42 0.58
N GLU A 125 -12.75 9.56 0.02
CA GLU A 125 -14.15 10.01 -0.01
C GLU A 125 -15.03 9.03 -0.77
N ILE A 126 -14.61 8.58 -1.96
CA ILE A 126 -15.33 7.53 -2.70
C ILE A 126 -15.51 6.27 -1.85
N GLY A 127 -14.43 5.78 -1.23
CA GLY A 127 -14.49 4.58 -0.41
C GLY A 127 -15.39 4.73 0.83
N ARG A 128 -15.44 5.93 1.42
CA ARG A 128 -16.37 6.23 2.51
C ARG A 128 -17.82 6.34 2.03
N GLU A 129 -18.08 7.22 1.08
CA GLU A 129 -19.45 7.63 0.71
C GLU A 129 -20.16 6.60 -0.14
N LYS A 130 -19.48 6.07 -1.17
CA LYS A 130 -20.10 5.11 -2.10
C LYS A 130 -20.07 3.70 -1.55
N PHE A 131 -19.03 3.37 -0.79
CA PHE A 131 -18.83 1.99 -0.37
C PHE A 131 -19.07 1.78 1.13
N GLY A 132 -19.16 2.81 1.96
CA GLY A 132 -19.39 2.67 3.40
C GLY A 132 -18.20 2.08 4.16
N LEU A 133 -16.97 2.34 3.70
CA LEU A 133 -15.75 1.93 4.40
C LEU A 133 -15.30 2.98 5.42
N ASN A 134 -14.61 2.53 6.47
CA ASN A 134 -13.95 3.40 7.43
C ASN A 134 -12.54 3.77 6.92
N ILE A 135 -12.45 4.83 6.11
CA ILE A 135 -11.18 5.29 5.52
C ILE A 135 -10.82 6.69 6.02
N PHE A 136 -9.61 6.84 6.53
CA PHE A 136 -9.02 8.11 6.95
C PHE A 136 -8.29 8.74 5.77
N THR A 137 -8.56 10.03 5.53
CA THR A 137 -7.81 10.80 4.54
C THR A 137 -6.51 11.30 5.14
N GLY A 138 -5.38 11.08 4.47
CA GLY A 138 -4.07 11.59 4.87
C GLY A 138 -3.00 10.51 4.96
N PHE A 139 -1.85 10.88 5.50
CA PHE A 139 -0.72 9.97 5.69
C PHE A 139 -0.75 9.33 7.08
N LEU A 140 -0.10 8.16 7.22
CA LEU A 140 -0.07 7.43 8.50
C LEU A 140 0.46 8.28 9.67
N HIS A 141 1.53 9.03 9.44
CA HIS A 141 2.17 9.87 10.45
C HIS A 141 1.29 11.04 10.93
N GLU A 142 0.27 11.43 10.16
CA GLU A 142 -0.68 12.49 10.52
C GLU A 142 -1.83 11.96 11.38
N ASN A 143 -2.06 10.64 11.34
CA ASN A 143 -3.22 10.01 11.95
C ASN A 143 -2.93 9.52 13.38
N ARG A 144 -3.84 9.85 14.29
CA ARG A 144 -3.71 9.56 15.73
C ARG A 144 -4.28 8.20 16.12
N PHE A 145 -3.95 7.16 15.35
CA PHE A 145 -4.26 5.80 15.79
C PHE A 145 -3.61 5.51 17.14
N ALA A 146 -4.35 4.86 18.02
CA ALA A 146 -3.86 4.44 19.32
C ALA A 146 -2.69 3.46 19.17
N ASN A 147 -1.78 3.47 20.14
CA ASN A 147 -0.68 2.51 20.18
C ASN A 147 -1.25 1.09 20.42
N ASN A 148 -0.61 0.07 19.86
CA ASN A 148 -1.00 -1.34 20.03
C ASN A 148 -2.49 -1.62 19.75
N PHE A 149 -3.05 -1.00 18.72
CA PHE A 149 -4.48 -1.08 18.40
C PHE A 149 -4.82 -2.15 17.35
N PHE A 150 -3.98 -2.28 16.32
CA PHE A 150 -4.23 -3.16 15.19
C PHE A 150 -3.65 -4.56 15.38
N ASP A 151 -4.41 -5.59 15.03
CA ASP A 151 -3.95 -6.98 14.95
C ASP A 151 -3.19 -7.23 13.65
N VAL A 152 -3.65 -6.60 12.57
CA VAL A 152 -3.05 -6.71 11.24
C VAL A 152 -2.91 -5.33 10.62
N VAL A 153 -1.74 -5.07 10.04
CA VAL A 153 -1.49 -3.89 9.21
C VAL A 153 -0.98 -4.33 7.85
N THR A 154 -1.65 -3.90 6.78
CA THR A 154 -1.28 -4.16 5.39
C THR A 154 -0.78 -2.94 4.63
N MET A 155 0.10 -3.20 3.66
CA MET A 155 0.52 -2.27 2.62
C MET A 155 0.57 -3.05 1.30
N ILE A 156 -0.42 -2.87 0.43
CA ILE A 156 -0.54 -3.60 -0.84
C ILE A 156 -0.24 -2.64 -2.00
N ASP A 157 0.84 -2.87 -2.75
CA ASP A 157 1.31 -1.97 -3.82
C ASP A 157 1.63 -0.52 -3.34
N VAL A 158 2.08 -0.37 -2.09
CA VAL A 158 2.39 0.95 -1.50
C VAL A 158 3.87 1.15 -1.21
N PHE A 159 4.59 0.09 -0.82
CA PHE A 159 5.91 0.23 -0.22
C PHE A 159 6.94 0.88 -1.16
N GLU A 160 6.84 0.60 -2.45
CA GLU A 160 7.65 1.19 -3.52
C GLU A 160 7.49 2.73 -3.64
N HIS A 161 6.39 3.27 -3.13
CA HIS A 161 6.06 4.69 -3.20
C HIS A 161 6.45 5.45 -1.93
N ILE A 162 6.86 4.72 -0.88
CA ILE A 162 7.17 5.32 0.41
C ILE A 162 8.50 6.05 0.36
N THR A 163 8.45 7.35 0.63
CA THR A 163 9.65 8.20 0.55
C THR A 163 10.56 8.08 1.77
N LYS A 164 10.01 7.69 2.92
CA LYS A 164 10.67 7.52 4.23
C LYS A 164 10.25 6.17 4.86
N PRO A 165 10.76 5.03 4.37
CA PRO A 165 10.31 3.70 4.78
C PRO A 165 10.59 3.40 6.26
N LEU A 166 11.70 3.91 6.81
CA LEU A 166 12.00 3.75 8.24
C LEU A 166 10.97 4.42 9.15
N GLU A 167 10.58 5.65 8.83
CA GLU A 167 9.57 6.38 9.61
C GLU A 167 8.21 5.69 9.51
N MET A 168 7.82 5.24 8.31
CA MET A 168 6.62 4.42 8.15
C MET A 168 6.67 3.14 9.01
N LEU A 169 7.79 2.42 9.01
CA LEU A 169 7.94 1.19 9.80
C LEU A 169 7.90 1.45 11.31
N LYS A 170 8.39 2.60 11.78
CA LYS A 170 8.25 3.06 13.17
C LYS A 170 6.80 3.34 13.51
N ASP A 171 6.08 4.06 12.65
CA ASP A 171 4.66 4.33 12.84
C ASP A 171 3.83 3.05 12.88
N ILE A 172 4.09 2.12 11.95
CA ILE A 172 3.46 0.79 11.95
C ILE A 172 3.81 0.04 13.24
N HIS A 173 5.06 0.11 13.71
CA HIS A 173 5.47 -0.54 14.96
C HIS A 173 4.74 0.02 16.17
N ARG A 174 4.48 1.32 16.20
CA ARG A 174 3.76 1.97 17.29
C ARG A 174 2.29 1.52 17.37
N ILE A 175 1.61 1.40 16.23
CA ILE A 175 0.16 1.17 16.18
C ILE A 175 -0.24 -0.31 16.19
N ILE A 176 0.67 -1.22 15.81
CA ILE A 176 0.41 -2.65 15.79
C ILE A 176 0.59 -3.25 17.19
N LYS A 177 -0.24 -4.23 17.56
CA LYS A 177 -0.08 -5.00 18.78
C LYS A 177 1.26 -5.75 18.78
N GLN A 178 1.77 -6.06 19.97
CA GLN A 178 3.06 -6.78 20.13
C GLN A 178 3.08 -8.14 19.42
N ASP A 179 1.93 -8.83 19.40
CA ASP A 179 1.73 -10.11 18.71
C ASP A 179 1.08 -9.94 17.32
N GLY A 180 0.98 -8.71 16.83
CA GLY A 180 0.29 -8.38 15.59
C GLY A 180 1.10 -8.71 14.33
N LEU A 181 0.39 -8.96 13.23
CA LEU A 181 0.98 -9.32 11.95
C LEU A 181 1.13 -8.10 11.04
N ARG A 182 2.37 -7.84 10.61
CA ARG A 182 2.65 -6.93 9.49
C ARG A 182 2.65 -7.75 8.21
N HIS A 183 1.77 -7.43 7.28
CA HIS A 183 1.70 -8.12 6.01
C HIS A 183 1.84 -7.14 4.85
N THR A 184 2.85 -7.33 4.02
CA THR A 184 3.06 -6.50 2.84
C THR A 184 2.98 -7.39 1.60
N ALA A 185 1.98 -7.19 0.75
CA ALA A 185 1.90 -7.90 -0.53
C ALA A 185 2.45 -7.02 -1.66
N LYS A 186 3.75 -6.74 -1.56
CA LYS A 186 4.69 -6.47 -2.67
C LYS A 186 6.09 -6.29 -2.09
N PHE A 187 6.69 -7.35 -1.55
CA PHE A 187 8.15 -7.39 -1.49
C PHE A 187 8.64 -7.77 -2.89
N ILE A 188 9.35 -6.88 -3.57
CA ILE A 188 10.28 -7.30 -4.64
C ILE A 188 11.43 -8.02 -3.91
N SER A 189 11.20 -9.23 -3.41
CA SER A 189 12.24 -10.10 -2.87
C SER A 189 12.53 -11.18 -3.91
N ASN A 190 13.46 -10.92 -4.84
CA ASN A 190 14.06 -11.85 -5.82
C ASN A 190 13.17 -12.80 -6.66
N SER A 191 11.88 -12.98 -6.38
CA SER A 191 11.05 -14.06 -6.91
C SER A 191 10.20 -13.64 -8.12
N TYR A 192 10.14 -12.35 -8.44
CA TYR A 192 9.43 -11.85 -9.62
C TYR A 192 10.30 -11.76 -10.90
N TYR A 193 11.63 -11.93 -10.78
CA TYR A 193 12.54 -11.95 -11.95
C TYR A 193 13.04 -13.35 -12.33
N ASN A 194 12.73 -14.39 -11.55
CA ASN A 194 12.99 -15.78 -11.92
C ASN A 194 11.73 -16.45 -12.52
N ARG A 195 11.15 -15.81 -13.53
CA ARG A 195 10.47 -16.56 -14.59
C ARG A 195 11.30 -16.37 -15.84
N SER A 196 12.09 -17.40 -16.09
CA SER A 196 12.73 -17.78 -17.36
C SER A 196 11.93 -17.36 -18.58
#